data_AF-A0A7V1FVR5-F1
#
_entry.id   AF-A0A7V1FVR5-F1
#
_cell.length_a   1.000
_cell.length_b   1.000
_cell.length_c   1.000
_cell.angle_alpha   90.00
_cell.angle_beta   90.00
_cell.angle_gamma   90.00
#
_symmetry.space_group_name_H-M   'P 1'
#
loop_
_entity.id
_entity.type
_entity.pdbx_description
1 polymer ?
#
loop_
_entity_poly.entity_id
_entity_poly.type
_entity_poly.pdbx_seq_one_letter_code
_entity_poly.pdbx_strand_id
1 'polypeptide(L)'
;MKLLRKKEGFTLIEILFVIIVIAILAAIAIMRITTTMQTARVNACAAQCAVINTQLEQFMLDTGAYPADAAAFTAFLSNVSYFPDGVPACQPTSNITYTVPPTARATCSL
;
A
#
# COMPACT_ATOMS: atom_id res chain seq x y z
N MET A 1 -41.45 -37.31 36.51
CA MET A 1 -41.83 -35.89 36.67
C MET A 1 -41.12 -35.10 35.56
N LYS A 2 -41.84 -34.62 34.54
CA LYS A 2 -41.25 -33.90 33.39
C LYS A 2 -41.23 -32.39 33.71
N LEU A 3 -40.03 -31.84 33.90
CA LEU A 3 -39.82 -30.40 34.07
C LEU A 3 -40.00 -29.70 32.71
N LEU A 4 -41.07 -28.94 32.56
CA LEU A 4 -41.32 -28.11 31.38
C LEU A 4 -40.36 -26.91 31.41
N ARG A 5 -39.36 -26.91 30.53
CA ARG A 5 -38.45 -25.77 30.32
C ARG A 5 -39.26 -24.58 29.79
N LYS A 6 -39.25 -23.46 30.52
CA LYS A 6 -39.68 -22.15 30.00
C LYS A 6 -38.78 -21.77 28.82
N LYS A 7 -39.38 -21.57 27.64
CA LYS A 7 -38.72 -20.90 26.53
C LYS A 7 -38.83 -19.40 26.80
N GLU A 8 -37.71 -18.77 27.14
CA GLU A 8 -37.63 -17.31 27.19
C GLU A 8 -37.49 -16.80 25.75
N GLY A 9 -38.39 -15.89 25.36
CA GLY A 9 -38.40 -15.28 24.04
C GLY A 9 -37.60 -13.98 24.03
N PHE A 10 -36.91 -13.71 22.93
CA PHE A 10 -36.29 -12.42 22.66
C PHE A 10 -37.34 -11.30 22.69
N THR A 11 -37.05 -10.22 23.40
CA THR A 11 -37.92 -9.05 23.40
C THR A 11 -37.67 -8.20 22.15
N LEU A 12 -38.71 -7.58 21.59
CA LEU A 12 -38.56 -6.67 20.43
C LEU A 12 -37.61 -5.52 20.72
N ILE A 13 -37.60 -5.02 21.96
CA ILE A 13 -36.73 -3.93 22.40
C ILE A 13 -35.26 -4.32 22.40
N GLU A 14 -34.95 -5.60 22.61
CA GLU A 14 -33.57 -6.11 22.66
C GLU A 14 -32.96 -6.17 21.28
N ILE A 15 -33.74 -6.57 20.25
CA ILE A 15 -33.28 -6.49 18.86
C ILE A 15 -33.21 -5.04 18.37
N LEU A 16 -34.13 -4.17 18.81
CA LEU A 16 -34.10 -2.74 18.47
C LEU A 16 -32.83 -2.06 19.00
N PHE A 17 -32.47 -2.31 20.24
CA PHE A 17 -31.26 -1.72 20.82
C PHE A 17 -29.99 -2.23 20.11
N VAL A 18 -29.94 -3.52 19.75
CA VAL A 18 -28.80 -4.10 19.02
C VAL A 18 -28.57 -3.43 17.67
N ILE A 19 -29.62 -3.20 16.87
CA ILE A 19 -29.45 -2.54 15.57
C ILE A 19 -29.02 -1.07 15.70
N ILE A 20 -29.47 -0.38 16.74
CA ILE A 20 -29.05 1.00 17.04
C ILE A 20 -27.55 1.04 17.36
N VAL A 21 -27.09 0.14 18.23
CA VAL A 21 -25.66 0.06 18.58
C VAL A 21 -24.82 -0.30 17.37
N ILE A 22 -25.23 -1.27 16.56
CA ILE A 22 -24.51 -1.66 15.33
C ILE A 22 -24.46 -0.49 14.33
N ALA A 23 -25.54 0.28 14.17
CA ALA A 23 -25.57 1.44 13.27
C ALA A 23 -24.55 2.53 13.68
N ILE A 24 -24.45 2.82 14.98
CA ILE A 24 -23.49 3.80 15.51
C ILE A 24 -22.05 3.30 15.31
N LEU A 25 -21.77 2.03 15.63
CA LEU A 25 -20.44 1.45 15.46
C LEU A 25 -20.02 1.40 13.98
N ALA A 26 -20.94 1.07 13.08
CA ALA A 26 -20.69 1.03 11.64
C ALA A 26 -20.33 2.42 11.09
N ALA A 27 -21.03 3.47 11.52
CA ALA A 27 -20.75 4.84 11.09
C ALA A 27 -19.32 5.30 11.44
N ILE A 28 -18.83 4.95 12.64
CA ILE A 28 -17.47 5.29 13.10
C ILE A 28 -16.40 4.47 12.36
N ALA A 29 -16.68 3.18 12.10
CA ALA A 29 -15.72 2.28 11.47
C ALA A 29 -15.31 2.70 10.05
N ILE A 30 -16.25 3.24 9.26
CA ILE A 30 -16.02 3.61 7.85
C ILE A 30 -14.93 4.68 7.71
N MET A 31 -14.96 5.74 8.53
CA MET A 31 -13.98 6.84 8.44
C MET A 31 -12.54 6.41 8.79
N ARG A 32 -12.37 5.37 9.62
CA ARG A 32 -11.04 4.91 10.05
C ARG A 32 -10.29 4.14 8.95
N ILE A 33 -11.03 3.43 8.10
CA ILE A 33 -10.43 2.52 7.12
C ILE A 33 -9.82 3.29 5.95
N THR A 34 -10.45 4.37 5.50
CA THR A 34 -10.03 5.12 4.31
C THR A 34 -8.67 5.82 4.49
N THR A 35 -8.43 6.42 5.65
CA THR A 35 -7.17 7.13 5.96
C THR A 35 -5.99 6.15 6.12
N THR A 36 -6.23 5.04 6.81
CA THR A 36 -5.22 3.99 7.01
C THR A 36 -4.78 3.38 5.68
N MET A 37 -5.72 3.17 4.75
CA MET A 37 -5.41 2.66 3.41
C MET A 37 -4.56 3.63 2.59
N GLN A 38 -4.77 4.93 2.71
CA GLN A 38 -3.94 5.94 2.03
C GLN A 38 -2.51 5.93 2.57
N THR A 39 -2.33 5.92 3.90
CA THR A 39 -0.99 5.86 4.51
C THR A 39 -0.28 4.55 4.20
N ALA A 40 -0.99 3.42 4.20
CA ALA A 40 -0.41 2.12 3.84
C ALA A 40 0.09 2.10 2.38
N ARG A 41 -0.65 2.70 1.45
CA ARG A 41 -0.24 2.84 0.04
C ARG A 41 0.99 3.73 -0.10
N VAL A 42 1.01 4.88 0.60
CA VAL A 42 2.18 5.78 0.62
C VAL A 42 3.43 5.06 1.13
N ASN A 43 3.30 4.33 2.24
CA ASN A 43 4.41 3.58 2.83
C ASN A 43 4.87 2.42 1.93
N ALA A 44 3.94 1.72 1.28
CA ALA A 44 4.27 0.67 0.30
C ALA A 44 5.06 1.26 -0.87
N CYS A 45 4.66 2.43 -1.37
CA CYS A 45 5.39 3.12 -2.43
C CYS A 45 6.78 3.59 -2.00
N ALA A 46 6.92 4.11 -0.79
CA ALA A 46 8.22 4.46 -0.24
C ALA A 46 9.15 3.24 -0.16
N ALA A 47 8.62 2.06 0.20
CA ALA A 47 9.38 0.81 0.21
C ALA A 47 9.77 0.36 -1.22
N GLN A 48 8.87 0.47 -2.19
CA GLN A 48 9.17 0.16 -3.60
C GLN A 48 10.28 1.07 -4.16
N CYS A 49 10.26 2.35 -3.80
CA CYS A 49 11.32 3.29 -4.14
C CYS A 49 12.68 2.93 -3.52
N ALA A 50 12.69 2.44 -2.28
CA ALA A 50 13.91 1.94 -1.67
C ALA A 50 14.48 0.75 -2.45
N VAL A 51 13.63 -0.17 -2.92
CA VAL A 51 14.06 -1.32 -3.77
C VAL A 51 14.66 -0.83 -5.09
N ILE A 52 14.04 0.14 -5.76
CA ILE A 52 14.60 0.69 -7.00
C ILE A 52 15.97 1.33 -6.73
N ASN A 53 16.13 2.05 -5.61
CA ASN A 53 17.41 2.63 -5.23
C ASN A 53 18.49 1.58 -4.93
N THR A 54 18.15 0.48 -4.27
CA THR A 54 19.13 -0.60 -4.04
C THR A 54 19.59 -1.21 -5.35
N GLN A 55 18.69 -1.39 -6.32
CA GLN A 55 19.05 -1.90 -7.63
C GLN A 55 19.83 -0.87 -8.46
N LEU A 56 19.55 0.41 -8.27
CA LEU A 56 20.30 1.49 -8.91
C LEU A 56 21.75 1.56 -8.39
N GLU A 57 21.94 1.32 -7.10
CA GLU A 57 23.27 1.18 -6.49
C GLU A 57 24.01 -0.04 -7.05
N GLN A 58 23.32 -1.17 -7.27
CA GLN A 58 23.91 -2.33 -7.95
C GLN A 58 24.31 -2.00 -9.40
N PHE A 59 23.44 -1.33 -10.15
CA PHE A 59 23.74 -0.87 -11.51
C PHE A 59 25.00 0.00 -11.56
N MET A 60 25.18 0.89 -10.58
CA MET A 60 26.40 1.70 -10.43
C MET A 60 27.65 0.86 -10.18
N LEU A 61 27.54 -0.20 -9.37
CA LEU A 61 28.66 -1.11 -9.11
C LEU A 61 29.06 -1.90 -10.37
N ASP A 62 28.09 -2.27 -11.20
CA ASP A 62 28.31 -3.06 -12.41
C ASP A 62 28.79 -2.24 -13.61
N THR A 63 28.23 -1.04 -13.79
CA THR A 63 28.48 -0.19 -14.97
C THR A 63 29.42 0.99 -14.69
N GLY A 64 29.66 1.30 -13.41
CA GLY A 64 30.50 2.42 -12.97
C GLY A 64 29.83 3.80 -13.06
N ALA A 65 28.57 3.89 -13.53
CA ALA A 65 27.85 5.14 -13.68
C ALA A 65 26.34 4.99 -13.44
N TYR A 66 25.68 6.05 -12.97
CA TYR A 66 24.23 6.11 -12.88
C TYR A 66 23.66 6.29 -14.31
N PRO A 67 22.42 5.85 -14.57
CA PRO A 67 21.76 6.12 -15.85
C PRO A 67 21.72 7.63 -16.10
N ALA A 68 22.40 8.08 -17.17
CA ALA A 68 22.64 9.49 -17.44
C ALA A 68 21.42 10.22 -18.01
N ASP A 69 20.48 9.48 -18.60
CA ASP A 69 19.29 10.00 -19.25
C ASP A 69 18.06 9.11 -19.00
N ALA A 70 16.88 9.63 -19.39
CA ALA A 70 15.61 8.92 -19.25
C ALA A 70 15.56 7.60 -20.05
N ALA A 71 16.31 7.52 -21.15
CA ALA A 71 16.40 6.31 -21.97
C ALA A 71 17.20 5.21 -21.26
N ALA A 72 18.36 5.54 -20.69
CA ALA A 72 19.14 4.61 -19.88
C ALA A 72 18.37 4.17 -18.62
N PHE A 73 17.60 5.08 -18.01
CA PHE A 73 16.77 4.73 -16.86
C PHE A 73 15.64 3.76 -17.23
N THR A 74 14.96 3.96 -18.35
CA THR A 74 13.94 3.01 -18.83
C THR A 74 14.55 1.66 -19.25
N ALA A 75 15.76 1.66 -19.80
CA ALA A 75 16.52 0.44 -20.05
C ALA A 75 16.91 -0.31 -18.75
N PHE A 76 17.32 0.41 -17.71
CA PHE A 76 17.57 -0.17 -16.38
C PHE A 76 16.31 -0.81 -15.78
N LEU A 77 15.17 -0.09 -15.82
CA LEU A 77 13.89 -0.60 -15.32
C LEU A 77 13.44 -1.87 -16.05
N SER A 78 13.70 -1.99 -17.36
CA SER A 78 13.33 -3.17 -18.14
C SER A 78 14.33 -4.33 -18.04
N ASN A 79 15.44 -4.17 -17.30
CA ASN A 79 16.49 -5.17 -17.24
C ASN A 79 16.21 -6.22 -16.15
N VAL A 80 16.01 -7.46 -16.59
CA VAL A 80 15.71 -8.63 -15.74
C VAL A 80 16.84 -9.00 -14.77
N SER A 81 18.06 -8.53 -15.01
CA SER A 81 19.20 -8.78 -14.11
C SER A 81 19.03 -8.03 -12.78
N TYR A 82 18.39 -6.86 -12.82
CA TYR A 82 18.13 -6.03 -11.65
C TYR A 82 16.69 -6.21 -11.12
N PHE A 83 15.74 -6.51 -12.00
CA PHE A 83 14.33 -6.74 -11.63
C PHE A 83 13.83 -8.09 -12.19
N PRO A 84 14.22 -9.23 -11.60
CA PRO A 84 13.82 -10.55 -12.09
C PRO A 84 12.30 -10.80 -11.98
N ASP A 85 11.66 -10.22 -10.96
CA ASP A 85 10.21 -10.32 -10.72
C ASP A 85 9.42 -9.16 -11.35
N GLY A 86 10.09 -8.31 -12.14
CA GLY A 86 9.52 -7.10 -12.73
C GLY A 86 9.67 -5.86 -11.85
N VAL A 87 9.43 -4.69 -12.44
CA VAL A 87 9.59 -3.40 -11.75
C VAL A 87 8.53 -3.20 -10.68
N PRO A 88 8.92 -2.74 -9.48
CA PRO A 88 7.96 -2.36 -8.46
C PRO A 88 7.07 -1.22 -8.98
N ALA A 89 5.80 -1.52 -9.26
CA ALA A 89 4.82 -0.54 -9.68
C ALA A 89 4.06 0.01 -8.48
N CYS A 90 4.10 1.33 -8.32
CA CYS A 90 3.18 2.06 -7.46
C CYS A 90 1.85 2.25 -8.18
N GLN A 91 0.75 1.71 -7.64
CA GLN A 91 -0.60 1.90 -8.19
C GLN A 91 -1.54 2.56 -7.17
N PRO A 92 -2.45 3.46 -7.59
CA PRO A 92 -2.24 4.69 -8.33
C PRO A 92 -2.27 5.89 -7.37
N THR A 93 -1.12 6.47 -7.07
CA THR A 93 -1.03 7.94 -7.00
C THR A 93 -0.42 8.35 -8.33
N SER A 94 -1.21 9.05 -9.14
CA SER A 94 -0.89 9.48 -10.49
C SER A 94 0.22 10.54 -10.57
N ASN A 95 1.19 10.53 -9.65
CA ASN A 95 2.26 11.53 -9.60
C ASN A 95 3.55 11.08 -8.90
N ILE A 96 3.85 9.77 -8.83
CA ILE A 96 5.19 9.38 -8.38
C ILE A 96 6.17 9.66 -9.50
N THR A 97 6.82 10.82 -9.39
CA THR A 97 7.88 11.22 -10.30
C THR A 97 9.19 10.69 -9.73
N TYR A 98 9.79 9.74 -10.45
CA TYR A 98 11.16 9.32 -10.21
C TYR A 98 12.08 10.39 -10.81
N THR A 99 12.62 11.25 -9.95
CA THR A 99 13.69 12.15 -10.37
C THR A 99 15.00 11.43 -10.17
N VAL A 100 15.69 11.10 -11.26
CA VAL A 100 16.98 10.45 -11.25
C VAL A 100 18.04 11.51 -11.55
N PRO A 101 18.66 12.12 -10.54
CA PRO A 101 19.82 12.97 -10.76
C PRO A 101 21.00 12.10 -11.25
N PRO A 102 21.85 12.60 -12.17
CA PRO A 102 22.98 11.84 -12.74
C PRO A 102 24.09 11.50 -11.73
N THR A 103 24.00 12.00 -10.49
CA THR A 103 25.04 11.87 -9.45
C THR A 103 24.50 11.47 -8.07
N ALA A 104 23.21 11.14 -7.95
CA ALA A 104 22.59 10.86 -6.65
C ALA A 104 21.52 9.77 -6.73
N ARG A 105 21.11 9.28 -5.55
CA ARG A 105 20.01 8.32 -5.38
C ARG A 105 18.73 8.87 -6.04
N ALA A 106 17.94 8.00 -6.67
CA ALA A 106 16.67 8.39 -7.23
C ALA A 106 15.73 8.84 -6.11
N THR A 107 15.25 10.08 -6.20
CA THR A 107 14.28 10.61 -5.24
C THR A 107 12.88 10.35 -5.77
N CYS A 108 12.07 9.65 -4.98
CA CYS A 108 10.65 9.53 -5.23
C CYS A 108 9.92 10.66 -4.51
N SER A 109 9.28 11.55 -5.27
CA SER A 109 8.28 12.45 -4.71
C SER A 109 6.90 11.82 -4.86
N LEU A 110 6.09 11.92 -3.81
CA LEU A 110 4.65 11.60 -3.82
C LEU A 110 3.84 12.80 -4.32
#